data_AF-A0A516QPT7-F1
#
_entry.id   AF-A0A516QPT7-F1
#
_cell.length_a   1.000
_cell.length_b   1.000
_cell.length_c   1.000
_cell.angle_alpha   90.00
_cell.angle_beta   90.00
_cell.angle_gamma   90.00
#
_symmetry.space_group_name_H-M   'P 1'
#
loop_
_entity.id
_entity.type
_entity.pdbx_description
1 polymer ?
#
loop_
_entity_poly.entity_id
_entity_poly.type
_entity_poly.pdbx_seq_one_letter_code
_entity_poly.pdbx_strand_id
1 'polypeptide(L)'
;MVNRFGSVRQVGMTVALLLVAMLIVIPLFLILLSSVYENSSWNFFKPFEVMQSGGLAGIFLNSMLLGLLVVIGATIFAFPLAFIMSKTDVGKYSKLDIVFMIPFMTPPYIGSMGWILFMQPNGYFEQFFPMLKTISSSFFSLGGMVLIMSLHLFPFLYFMLKNTLLQIGSSKEEAAAVHGGSFFYRLRKIILPLLVSSYVMGALLIFVKTIAEFGTPATFGRRIGFHVLTSEIHKFISSWPIDFSSATALSSLLLSACMLIWYMQNVLNRKYSYAMVSGKGVKSKRYTLSIFTRVVAWFYVIGLLIVSIGIPYFSILIASLSKLRGGGLHVNNFTTSHYEALFTIGSPGLEALWNSFLFSLITAIIAVMIGVFLALMIRKGKRSSEKWLDMCGMLPNMVPGIVMVVGLILFWNSPYMPLSIYNTPVMVIVTYVVLFLPYTVQYVKASLGQIDDSLVQAGSIFSGNYMYIFRKIILPLIIPGILAGWAMTFTISIRELVASLLVLPPSVETSATFIFAQFEQGEVSIGMAMAVVSVGLTTLCLLLLQHMEQKRKGVA
;
A
#
# COMPACT_ATOMS: atom_id res chain seq x y z
N MET A 1 -17.55 17.41 -39.30
CA MET A 1 -17.08 17.54 -37.90
C MET A 1 -16.68 16.22 -37.25
N VAL A 2 -17.42 15.12 -37.45
CA VAL A 2 -17.10 13.78 -36.88
C VAL A 2 -15.66 13.28 -37.18
N ASN A 3 -15.10 13.56 -38.36
CA ASN A 3 -13.75 13.11 -38.74
C ASN A 3 -12.59 13.84 -38.01
N ARG A 4 -12.73 15.12 -37.65
CA ARG A 4 -11.70 15.86 -36.90
C ARG A 4 -11.64 15.44 -35.42
N PHE A 5 -12.78 15.02 -34.85
CA PHE A 5 -12.83 14.54 -33.47
C PHE A 5 -12.28 13.12 -33.32
N GLY A 6 -12.45 12.29 -34.36
CA GLY A 6 -11.79 10.98 -34.44
C GLY A 6 -10.27 11.10 -34.41
N SER A 7 -9.70 12.02 -35.20
CA SER A 7 -8.24 12.18 -35.31
C SER A 7 -7.59 12.73 -34.04
N VAL A 8 -8.15 13.77 -33.41
CA VAL A 8 -7.60 14.31 -32.13
C VAL A 8 -7.60 13.26 -31.04
N ARG A 9 -8.67 12.46 -30.96
CA ARG A 9 -8.76 11.37 -29.98
C ARG A 9 -7.80 10.24 -30.28
N GLN A 10 -7.58 9.90 -31.55
CA GLN A 10 -6.58 8.91 -31.95
C GLN A 10 -5.17 9.36 -31.57
N VAL A 11 -4.81 10.62 -31.87
CA VAL A 11 -3.53 11.20 -31.47
C VAL A 11 -3.38 11.17 -29.94
N GLY A 12 -4.41 11.57 -29.19
CA GLY A 12 -4.40 11.51 -27.73
C GLY A 12 -4.23 10.08 -27.18
N MET A 13 -4.88 9.10 -27.79
CA MET A 13 -4.71 7.68 -27.43
C MET A 13 -3.29 7.18 -27.71
N THR A 14 -2.71 7.54 -28.86
CA THR A 14 -1.33 7.18 -29.21
C THR A 14 -0.35 7.79 -28.20
N VAL A 15 -0.52 9.07 -27.86
CA VAL A 15 0.30 9.75 -26.85
C VAL A 15 0.16 9.08 -25.48
N ALA A 16 -1.06 8.72 -25.08
CA ALA A 16 -1.30 8.02 -23.81
C ALA A 16 -0.63 6.64 -23.77
N LEU A 17 -0.70 5.88 -24.86
CA LEU A 17 -0.04 4.58 -24.98
C LEU A 17 1.49 4.71 -24.97
N LEU A 18 2.05 5.70 -25.68
CA LEU A 18 3.50 5.97 -25.66
C LEU A 18 3.98 6.38 -24.28
N LEU A 19 3.22 7.23 -23.58
CA LEU A 19 3.54 7.67 -22.23
C LEU A 19 3.56 6.48 -21.26
N VAL A 20 2.52 5.64 -21.27
CA VAL A 20 2.47 4.44 -20.42
C VAL A 20 3.53 3.41 -20.85
N ALA A 21 3.82 3.28 -22.13
CA ALA A 21 4.88 2.41 -22.61
C ALA A 21 6.25 2.85 -22.07
N MET A 22 6.60 4.13 -22.22
CA MET A 22 7.86 4.70 -21.77
C MET A 22 8.01 4.63 -20.24
N LEU A 23 6.97 4.97 -19.50
CA LEU A 23 7.04 5.10 -18.05
C LEU A 23 6.86 3.79 -17.28
N ILE A 24 6.19 2.79 -17.87
CA ILE A 24 5.78 1.57 -17.16
C ILE A 24 6.20 0.31 -17.92
N VAL A 25 5.75 0.15 -19.16
CA VAL A 25 5.89 -1.14 -19.86
C VAL A 25 7.34 -1.42 -20.24
N ILE A 26 8.06 -0.44 -20.77
CA ILE A 26 9.47 -0.60 -21.18
C ILE A 26 10.37 -0.87 -19.97
N PRO A 27 10.31 -0.10 -18.85
CA PRO A 27 11.06 -0.42 -17.64
C PRO A 27 10.86 -1.86 -17.14
N LEU A 28 9.62 -2.36 -17.12
CA LEU A 28 9.33 -3.73 -16.71
C LEU A 28 9.82 -4.76 -17.73
N PHE A 29 9.70 -4.45 -19.02
CA PHE A 29 10.22 -5.30 -20.09
C PHE A 29 11.74 -5.41 -20.04
N LEU A 30 12.45 -4.31 -19.74
CA LEU A 30 13.90 -4.31 -19.58
C LEU A 30 14.36 -5.22 -18.44
N ILE A 31 13.61 -5.35 -17.35
CA ILE A 31 13.94 -6.32 -16.30
C ILE A 31 13.90 -7.75 -16.83
N LEU A 32 12.84 -8.10 -17.56
CA LEU A 32 12.68 -9.44 -18.14
C LEU A 32 13.74 -9.71 -19.22
N LEU A 33 14.12 -8.68 -19.99
CA LEU A 33 15.14 -8.79 -21.01
C LEU A 33 16.54 -8.93 -20.40
N SER A 34 16.92 -8.02 -19.51
CA SER A 34 18.24 -8.01 -18.85
C SER A 34 18.48 -9.21 -17.96
N SER A 35 17.41 -9.86 -17.45
CA SER A 35 17.57 -11.09 -16.67
C SER A 35 17.97 -12.30 -17.51
N VAL A 36 17.68 -12.31 -18.81
CA VAL A 36 18.00 -13.41 -19.74
C VAL A 36 19.03 -13.05 -20.81
N TYR A 37 19.36 -11.78 -20.97
CA TYR A 37 20.30 -11.27 -21.96
C TYR A 37 21.44 -10.52 -21.28
N GLU A 38 22.64 -11.10 -21.33
CA GLU A 38 23.86 -10.54 -20.74
C GLU A 38 25.06 -10.79 -21.65
N ASN A 39 25.97 -9.81 -21.75
CA ASN A 39 27.22 -9.91 -22.50
C ASN A 39 27.03 -10.41 -23.95
N SER A 40 25.98 -9.94 -24.63
CA SER A 40 25.61 -10.34 -26.01
C SER A 40 25.20 -11.81 -26.17
N SER A 41 24.89 -12.50 -25.08
CA SER A 41 24.46 -13.90 -25.06
C SER A 41 23.07 -14.04 -24.43
N TRP A 42 22.28 -14.98 -24.96
CA TRP A 42 20.98 -15.34 -24.40
C TRP A 42 21.15 -16.52 -23.43
N ASN A 43 20.72 -16.33 -22.20
CA ASN A 43 20.58 -17.38 -21.19
C ASN A 43 19.21 -17.26 -20.52
N PHE A 44 18.23 -17.99 -21.05
CA PHE A 44 16.86 -18.03 -20.51
C PHE A 44 16.75 -18.69 -19.13
N PHE A 45 17.75 -19.51 -18.74
CA PHE A 45 17.77 -20.21 -17.47
C PHE A 45 18.47 -19.43 -16.37
N LYS A 46 19.15 -18.33 -16.71
CA LYS A 46 19.90 -17.50 -15.77
C LYS A 46 19.12 -17.09 -14.52
N PRO A 47 17.84 -16.66 -14.55
CA PRO A 47 17.11 -16.37 -13.32
C PRO A 47 17.01 -17.57 -12.36
N PHE A 48 16.90 -18.78 -12.91
CA PHE A 48 16.89 -20.03 -12.15
C PHE A 48 18.29 -20.47 -11.71
N GLU A 49 19.32 -20.24 -12.53
CA GLU A 49 20.72 -20.49 -12.17
C GLU A 49 21.18 -19.57 -11.02
N VAL A 50 20.86 -18.28 -11.11
CA VAL A 50 21.09 -17.31 -10.04
C VAL A 50 20.41 -17.78 -8.76
N MET A 51 19.17 -18.29 -8.85
CA MET A 51 18.46 -18.85 -7.70
C MET A 51 19.18 -20.07 -7.09
N GLN A 52 19.79 -20.92 -7.91
CA GLN A 52 20.57 -22.09 -7.43
C GLN A 52 21.92 -21.68 -6.84
N SER A 53 22.50 -20.58 -7.32
CA SER A 53 23.75 -20.03 -6.80
C SER A 53 23.54 -19.25 -5.49
N GLY A 54 24.49 -19.35 -4.54
CA GLY A 54 24.57 -18.43 -3.40
C GLY A 54 23.42 -18.49 -2.38
N GLY A 55 22.60 -19.55 -2.35
CA GLY A 55 21.51 -19.71 -1.37
C GLY A 55 20.26 -18.86 -1.66
N LEU A 56 20.17 -18.25 -2.85
CA LEU A 56 19.05 -17.37 -3.25
C LEU A 56 17.70 -18.12 -3.37
N ALA A 57 17.71 -19.44 -3.61
CA ALA A 57 16.52 -20.28 -3.53
C ALA A 57 15.85 -20.23 -2.16
N GLY A 58 16.64 -20.20 -1.09
CA GLY A 58 16.14 -20.04 0.27
C GLY A 58 15.42 -18.70 0.46
N ILE A 59 15.93 -17.64 -0.16
CA ILE A 59 15.34 -16.28 -0.09
C ILE A 59 14.01 -16.18 -0.85
N PHE A 60 13.91 -16.85 -2.01
CA PHE A 60 12.64 -16.99 -2.71
C PHE A 60 11.61 -17.73 -1.85
N LEU A 61 11.99 -18.88 -1.28
CA LEU A 61 11.12 -19.65 -0.40
C LEU A 61 10.74 -18.89 0.87
N ASN A 62 11.65 -18.14 1.46
CA ASN A 62 11.38 -17.25 2.60
C ASN A 62 10.30 -16.22 2.27
N SER A 63 10.36 -15.63 1.08
CA SER A 63 9.37 -14.65 0.62
C SER A 63 7.99 -15.30 0.46
N MET A 64 7.93 -16.49 -0.15
CA MET A 64 6.68 -17.24 -0.31
C MET A 64 6.11 -17.71 1.04
N LEU A 65 6.95 -18.24 1.92
CA LEU A 65 6.60 -18.68 3.27
C LEU A 65 6.06 -17.51 4.09
N LEU A 66 6.76 -16.38 4.09
CA LEU A 66 6.32 -15.15 4.75
C LEU A 66 4.95 -14.70 4.22
N GLY A 67 4.76 -14.71 2.90
CA GLY A 67 3.49 -14.45 2.24
C GLY A 67 2.34 -15.30 2.80
N LEU A 68 2.53 -16.62 2.87
CA LEU A 68 1.52 -17.55 3.40
C LEU A 68 1.23 -17.32 4.88
N LEU A 69 2.29 -17.17 5.69
CA LEU A 69 2.16 -16.99 7.14
C LEU A 69 1.46 -15.68 7.50
N VAL A 70 1.74 -14.59 6.77
CA VAL A 70 1.08 -13.29 6.97
C VAL A 70 -0.39 -13.34 6.55
N VAL A 71 -0.75 -14.09 5.50
CA VAL A 71 -2.16 -14.32 5.16
C VAL A 71 -2.89 -15.04 6.30
N ILE A 72 -2.28 -16.08 6.86
CA ILE A 72 -2.84 -16.81 8.00
C ILE A 72 -2.98 -15.89 9.22
N GLY A 73 -1.92 -15.16 9.58
CA GLY A 73 -1.94 -14.23 10.71
C GLY A 73 -2.97 -13.11 10.54
N ALA A 74 -3.01 -12.46 9.38
CA ALA A 74 -4.01 -11.44 9.06
C ALA A 74 -5.44 -12.00 9.12
N THR A 75 -5.65 -13.26 8.74
CA THR A 75 -6.95 -13.93 8.84
C THR A 75 -7.39 -14.14 10.29
N ILE A 76 -6.46 -14.53 11.16
CA ILE A 76 -6.70 -14.71 12.60
C ILE A 76 -7.17 -13.40 13.25
N PHE A 77 -6.68 -12.25 12.80
CA PHE A 77 -7.11 -10.93 13.28
C PHE A 77 -8.36 -10.40 12.57
N ALA A 78 -8.41 -10.53 11.24
CA ALA A 78 -9.45 -9.91 10.44
C ALA A 78 -10.80 -10.64 10.55
N PHE A 79 -10.81 -11.98 10.55
CA PHE A 79 -12.06 -12.74 10.50
C PHE A 79 -12.91 -12.58 11.77
N PRO A 80 -12.37 -12.75 13.00
CA PRO A 80 -13.15 -12.52 14.20
C PRO A 80 -13.61 -11.07 14.32
N LEU A 81 -12.75 -10.10 13.97
CA LEU A 81 -13.11 -8.69 13.99
C LEU A 81 -14.24 -8.39 13.00
N ALA A 82 -14.17 -8.92 11.78
CA ALA A 82 -15.19 -8.74 10.75
C ALA A 82 -16.53 -9.32 11.19
N PHE A 83 -16.51 -10.51 11.83
CA PHE A 83 -17.70 -11.13 12.39
C PHE A 83 -18.31 -10.29 13.52
N ILE A 84 -17.50 -9.85 14.49
CA ILE A 84 -17.94 -9.00 15.60
C ILE A 84 -18.56 -7.70 15.06
N MET A 85 -17.88 -6.99 14.16
CA MET A 85 -18.31 -5.68 13.69
C MET A 85 -19.46 -5.72 12.67
N SER A 86 -19.82 -6.89 12.12
CA SER A 86 -20.91 -7.02 11.14
C SER A 86 -22.14 -7.74 11.69
N LYS A 87 -21.94 -8.81 12.45
CA LYS A 87 -23.01 -9.72 12.89
C LYS A 87 -23.39 -9.54 14.35
N THR A 88 -22.72 -8.72 15.16
CA THR A 88 -23.11 -8.48 16.56
C THR A 88 -23.56 -7.04 16.82
N ASP A 89 -24.06 -6.78 18.02
CA ASP A 89 -24.45 -5.45 18.50
C ASP A 89 -23.28 -4.47 18.60
N VAL A 90 -22.03 -4.94 18.69
CA VAL A 90 -20.81 -4.11 18.62
C VAL A 90 -20.70 -3.40 17.26
N GLY A 91 -21.24 -4.00 16.19
CA GLY A 91 -21.30 -3.40 14.86
C GLY A 91 -22.04 -2.06 14.76
N LYS A 92 -22.73 -1.61 15.82
CA LYS A 92 -23.27 -0.25 15.91
C LYS A 92 -22.19 0.84 15.97
N TYR A 93 -20.97 0.50 16.41
CA TYR A 93 -19.83 1.42 16.49
C TYR A 93 -19.02 1.40 15.19
N SER A 94 -19.69 1.54 14.02
CA SER A 94 -19.03 1.51 12.71
C SER A 94 -17.97 2.61 12.53
N LYS A 95 -17.98 3.67 13.35
CA LYS A 95 -16.91 4.69 13.38
C LYS A 95 -15.53 4.10 13.72
N LEU A 96 -15.47 2.97 14.42
CA LEU A 96 -14.21 2.26 14.69
C LEU A 96 -13.52 1.75 13.42
N ASP A 97 -14.25 1.61 12.32
CA ASP A 97 -13.68 1.23 11.02
C ASP A 97 -12.53 2.16 10.61
N ILE A 98 -12.68 3.46 10.86
CA ILE A 98 -11.64 4.45 10.56
C ILE A 98 -10.39 4.18 11.39
N VAL A 99 -10.57 3.82 12.67
CA VAL A 99 -9.46 3.52 13.59
C VAL A 99 -8.73 2.24 13.15
N PHE A 100 -9.45 1.21 12.72
CA PHE A 100 -8.84 -0.02 12.22
C PHE A 100 -8.02 0.20 10.93
N MET A 101 -8.23 1.29 10.18
CA MET A 101 -7.40 1.62 9.02
C MET A 101 -6.05 2.25 9.38
N ILE A 102 -5.88 2.75 10.62
CA ILE A 102 -4.67 3.48 11.02
C ILE A 102 -3.39 2.65 10.82
N PRO A 103 -3.29 1.38 11.26
CA PRO A 103 -2.08 0.58 11.07
C PRO A 103 -1.65 0.46 9.61
N PHE A 104 -2.62 0.34 8.70
CA PHE A 104 -2.36 0.27 7.27
C PHE A 104 -1.89 1.62 6.69
N MET A 105 -2.38 2.73 7.23
CA MET A 105 -1.90 4.04 6.84
C MET A 105 -0.48 4.28 7.34
N THR A 106 -0.10 3.77 8.52
CA THR A 106 1.29 3.89 9.01
C THR A 106 2.27 3.22 8.05
N PRO A 107 3.37 3.88 7.64
CA PRO A 107 4.42 3.20 6.88
C PRO A 107 4.90 1.93 7.59
N PRO A 108 5.02 0.79 6.87
CA PRO A 108 5.38 -0.49 7.48
C PRO A 108 6.68 -0.46 8.26
N TYR A 109 7.71 0.22 7.73
CA TYR A 109 9.01 0.35 8.39
C TYR A 109 8.90 1.12 9.73
N ILE A 110 8.07 2.15 9.81
CA ILE A 110 7.81 2.90 11.06
C ILE A 110 7.14 1.99 12.08
N GLY A 111 6.08 1.26 11.66
CA GLY A 111 5.41 0.29 12.53
C GLY A 111 6.36 -0.79 13.05
N SER A 112 7.22 -1.30 12.18
CA SER A 112 8.27 -2.26 12.50
C SER A 112 9.28 -1.70 13.51
N MET A 113 9.78 -0.48 13.30
CA MET A 113 10.69 0.20 14.23
C MET A 113 10.04 0.40 15.61
N GLY A 114 8.75 0.77 15.66
CA GLY A 114 8.00 0.86 16.91
C GLY A 114 7.96 -0.46 17.67
N TRP A 115 7.71 -1.58 16.98
CA TRP A 115 7.76 -2.92 17.57
C TRP A 115 9.17 -3.32 18.03
N ILE A 116 10.21 -2.99 17.26
CA ILE A 116 11.60 -3.22 17.66
C ILE A 116 11.89 -2.45 18.96
N LEU A 117 11.51 -1.17 19.01
CA LEU A 117 11.74 -0.32 20.17
C LEU A 117 11.03 -0.83 21.44
N PHE A 118 9.84 -1.40 21.27
CA PHE A 118 9.07 -1.99 22.35
C PHE A 118 9.69 -3.29 22.87
N MET A 119 10.04 -4.20 21.97
CA MET A 119 10.41 -5.58 22.32
C MET A 119 11.92 -5.82 22.48
N GLN A 120 12.78 -4.89 22.04
CA GLN A 120 14.24 -5.02 22.20
C GLN A 120 14.67 -5.22 23.66
N PRO A 121 15.88 -5.75 23.89
CA PRO A 121 16.48 -5.76 25.23
C PRO A 121 16.47 -4.37 25.87
N ASN A 122 16.06 -4.29 27.13
CA ASN A 122 15.82 -3.03 27.87
C ASN A 122 14.79 -2.09 27.21
N GLY A 123 13.99 -2.60 26.28
CA GLY A 123 12.89 -1.89 25.64
C GLY A 123 11.70 -1.69 26.58
N TYR A 124 10.65 -1.03 26.07
CA TYR A 124 9.49 -0.67 26.89
C TYR A 124 8.77 -1.90 27.46
N PHE A 125 8.73 -3.01 26.74
CA PHE A 125 8.11 -4.24 27.24
C PHE A 125 8.83 -4.80 28.48
N GLU A 126 10.16 -4.90 28.44
CA GLU A 126 10.95 -5.37 29.60
C GLU A 126 10.85 -4.41 30.79
N GLN A 127 10.68 -3.10 30.53
CA GLN A 127 10.50 -2.10 31.59
C GLN A 127 9.15 -2.23 32.31
N PHE A 128 8.07 -2.51 31.57
CA PHE A 128 6.75 -2.74 32.17
C PHE A 128 6.60 -4.14 32.76
N PHE A 129 7.20 -5.15 32.12
CA PHE A 129 7.04 -6.56 32.47
C PHE A 129 8.41 -7.25 32.61
N PRO A 130 9.22 -6.88 33.63
CA PRO A 130 10.57 -7.41 33.79
C PRO A 130 10.60 -8.93 33.97
N MET A 131 9.55 -9.50 34.55
CA MET A 131 9.39 -10.95 34.73
C MET A 131 9.18 -11.72 33.40
N LEU A 132 8.83 -11.03 32.31
CA LEU A 132 8.49 -11.64 31.01
C LEU A 132 9.58 -11.43 29.96
N LYS A 133 10.82 -11.17 30.36
CA LYS A 133 11.95 -10.92 29.45
C LYS A 133 12.11 -11.96 28.33
N THR A 134 11.86 -13.24 28.61
CA THR A 134 11.93 -14.32 27.61
C THR A 134 10.95 -14.14 26.43
N ILE A 135 9.81 -13.49 26.64
CA ILE A 135 8.83 -13.20 25.57
C ILE A 135 9.43 -12.18 24.59
N SER A 136 10.14 -11.17 25.11
CA SER A 136 10.75 -10.11 24.33
C SER A 136 11.88 -10.64 23.44
N SER A 137 12.73 -11.55 23.95
CA SER A 137 13.79 -12.17 23.15
C SER A 137 13.23 -13.12 22.10
N SER A 138 12.20 -13.91 22.44
CA SER A 138 11.53 -14.83 21.50
C SER A 138 10.78 -14.11 20.37
N PHE A 139 10.46 -12.82 20.58
CA PHE A 139 9.78 -11.99 19.58
C PHE A 139 10.64 -11.72 18.34
N PHE A 140 11.97 -11.62 18.50
CA PHE A 140 12.91 -11.45 17.38
C PHE A 140 13.09 -12.77 16.61
N SER A 141 12.02 -13.19 15.96
CA SER A 141 11.90 -14.40 15.16
C SER A 141 10.97 -14.17 13.98
N LEU A 142 10.87 -15.14 13.07
CA LEU A 142 9.90 -15.11 11.97
C LEU A 142 8.46 -14.89 12.49
N GLY A 143 8.12 -15.42 13.66
CA GLY A 143 6.81 -15.22 14.28
C GLY A 143 6.50 -13.76 14.61
N GLY A 144 7.48 -13.02 15.16
CA GLY A 144 7.33 -11.58 15.41
C GLY A 144 7.19 -10.77 14.12
N MET A 145 7.97 -11.12 13.09
CA MET A 145 7.85 -10.48 11.77
C MET A 145 6.47 -10.71 11.16
N VAL A 146 5.97 -11.96 11.19
CA VAL A 146 4.62 -12.31 10.73
C VAL A 146 3.56 -11.55 11.52
N LEU A 147 3.71 -11.41 12.84
CA LEU A 147 2.79 -10.64 13.68
C LEU A 147 2.73 -9.18 13.23
N ILE A 148 3.89 -8.51 13.13
CA ILE A 148 3.98 -7.10 12.73
C ILE A 148 3.29 -6.88 11.38
N MET A 149 3.63 -7.69 10.38
CA MET A 149 3.06 -7.57 9.04
C MET A 149 1.56 -7.91 9.01
N SER A 150 1.11 -8.88 9.80
CA SER A 150 -0.31 -9.23 9.93
C SER A 150 -1.12 -8.09 10.56
N LEU A 151 -0.58 -7.42 11.57
CA LEU A 151 -1.21 -6.27 12.22
C LEU A 151 -1.28 -5.05 11.30
N HIS A 152 -0.35 -4.92 10.36
CA HIS A 152 -0.41 -3.89 9.33
C HIS A 152 -1.46 -4.20 8.24
N LEU A 153 -1.61 -5.48 7.84
CA LEU A 153 -2.44 -5.88 6.69
C LEU A 153 -3.84 -6.43 7.02
N PHE A 154 -4.14 -6.80 8.28
CA PHE A 154 -5.48 -7.25 8.67
C PHE A 154 -6.62 -6.28 8.30
N PRO A 155 -6.46 -4.94 8.29
CA PRO A 155 -7.57 -4.03 8.01
C PRO A 155 -8.18 -4.29 6.64
N PHE A 156 -7.38 -4.61 5.62
CA PHE A 156 -7.89 -4.92 4.27
C PHE A 156 -8.81 -6.13 4.26
N LEU A 157 -8.36 -7.23 4.84
CA LEU A 157 -9.16 -8.46 4.89
C LEU A 157 -10.41 -8.25 5.77
N TYR A 158 -10.28 -7.47 6.85
CA TYR A 158 -11.42 -7.07 7.67
C TYR A 158 -12.51 -6.37 6.85
N PHE A 159 -12.17 -5.37 6.04
CA PHE A 159 -13.16 -4.65 5.22
C PHE A 159 -13.81 -5.53 4.16
N MET A 160 -13.03 -6.35 3.47
CA MET A 160 -13.55 -7.28 2.45
C MET A 160 -14.55 -8.27 3.07
N LEU A 161 -14.16 -8.90 4.18
CA LEU A 161 -15.02 -9.85 4.89
C LEU A 161 -16.26 -9.16 5.48
N LYS A 162 -16.10 -8.00 6.13
CA LYS A 162 -17.20 -7.23 6.71
C LYS A 162 -18.23 -6.83 5.65
N ASN A 163 -17.78 -6.30 4.52
CA ASN A 163 -18.68 -5.88 3.44
C ASN A 163 -19.49 -7.06 2.89
N THR A 164 -18.86 -8.22 2.75
CA THR A 164 -19.55 -9.45 2.31
C THR A 164 -20.51 -9.96 3.38
N LEU A 165 -20.10 -9.98 4.65
CA LEU A 165 -20.94 -10.39 5.78
C LEU A 165 -22.21 -9.55 5.91
N LEU A 166 -22.13 -8.24 5.65
CA LEU A 166 -23.28 -7.33 5.66
C LEU A 166 -24.27 -7.62 4.51
N GLN A 167 -23.81 -8.22 3.42
CA GLN A 167 -24.64 -8.57 2.27
C GLN A 167 -25.32 -9.95 2.41
N ILE A 168 -24.82 -10.82 3.30
CA ILE A 168 -25.43 -12.12 3.57
C ILE A 168 -26.73 -11.91 4.37
N GLY A 169 -27.86 -12.15 3.70
CA GLY A 169 -29.19 -12.03 4.30
C GLY A 169 -29.47 -13.04 5.40
N SER A 170 -30.27 -12.62 6.38
CA SER A 170 -30.58 -13.45 7.56
C SER A 170 -31.42 -14.68 7.25
N SER A 171 -32.16 -14.71 6.13
CA SER A 171 -33.14 -15.77 5.82
C SER A 171 -32.55 -17.18 5.83
N LYS A 172 -31.35 -17.38 5.26
CA LYS A 172 -30.66 -18.69 5.28
C LYS A 172 -30.22 -19.07 6.68
N GLU A 173 -29.71 -18.10 7.45
CA GLU A 173 -29.27 -18.31 8.84
C GLU A 173 -30.45 -18.57 9.78
N GLU A 174 -31.59 -17.93 9.56
CA GLU A 174 -32.83 -18.10 10.32
C GLU A 174 -33.52 -19.42 9.99
N ALA A 175 -33.62 -19.79 8.71
CA ALA A 175 -34.11 -21.09 8.30
C ALA A 175 -33.31 -22.22 8.94
N ALA A 176 -31.98 -22.13 8.93
CA ALA A 176 -31.14 -23.12 9.60
C ALA A 176 -31.34 -23.13 11.12
N ALA A 177 -31.52 -21.97 11.77
CA ALA A 177 -31.79 -21.90 13.20
C ALA A 177 -33.13 -22.56 13.58
N VAL A 178 -34.18 -22.36 12.78
CA VAL A 178 -35.50 -23.00 12.98
C VAL A 178 -35.40 -24.53 12.87
N HIS A 179 -34.56 -25.05 11.97
CA HIS A 179 -34.30 -26.48 11.82
C HIS A 179 -33.27 -27.04 12.83
N GLY A 180 -32.98 -26.32 13.93
CA GLY A 180 -32.05 -26.77 14.98
C GLY A 180 -30.56 -26.59 14.67
N GLY A 181 -30.22 -25.85 13.60
CA GLY A 181 -28.85 -25.56 13.23
C GLY A 181 -28.12 -24.68 14.25
N SER A 182 -27.11 -25.25 14.90
CA SER A 182 -26.25 -24.54 15.86
C SER A 182 -25.49 -23.36 15.23
N PHE A 183 -24.92 -22.48 16.05
CA PHE A 183 -24.07 -21.38 15.58
C PHE A 183 -22.93 -21.87 14.68
N PHE A 184 -22.19 -22.89 15.12
CA PHE A 184 -21.07 -23.45 14.35
C PHE A 184 -21.52 -24.13 13.06
N TYR A 185 -22.70 -24.75 13.06
CA TYR A 185 -23.30 -25.29 11.83
C TYR A 185 -23.55 -24.18 10.82
N ARG A 186 -24.24 -23.11 11.23
CA ARG A 186 -24.55 -21.95 10.37
C ARG A 186 -23.27 -21.26 9.90
N LEU A 187 -22.29 -21.08 10.78
CA LEU A 187 -20.99 -20.52 10.42
C LEU A 187 -20.31 -21.35 9.32
N ARG A 188 -20.17 -22.67 9.53
CA ARG A 188 -19.42 -23.55 8.61
C ARG A 188 -20.13 -23.86 7.30
N LYS A 189 -21.46 -24.04 7.33
CA LYS A 189 -22.24 -24.50 6.16
C LYS A 189 -22.91 -23.38 5.38
N ILE A 190 -23.10 -22.20 5.97
CA ILE A 190 -23.78 -21.07 5.31
C ILE A 190 -22.82 -19.89 5.16
N ILE A 191 -22.24 -19.40 6.26
CA ILE A 191 -21.45 -18.16 6.23
C ILE A 191 -20.11 -18.38 5.53
N LEU A 192 -19.29 -19.34 5.97
CA LEU A 192 -17.94 -19.56 5.43
C LEU A 192 -17.95 -19.81 3.91
N PRO A 193 -18.82 -20.67 3.32
CA PRO A 193 -18.85 -20.88 1.88
C PRO A 193 -19.18 -19.61 1.08
N LEU A 194 -20.04 -18.74 1.62
CA LEU A 194 -20.38 -17.46 0.99
C LEU A 194 -19.25 -16.43 1.12
N LEU A 195 -18.37 -16.57 2.11
CA LEU A 195 -17.20 -15.72 2.28
C LEU A 195 -15.99 -16.15 1.44
N VAL A 196 -15.94 -17.40 0.97
CA VAL A 196 -14.74 -17.95 0.28
C VAL A 196 -14.27 -17.03 -0.85
N SER A 197 -15.16 -16.52 -1.69
CA SER A 197 -14.77 -15.66 -2.80
C SER A 197 -14.09 -14.37 -2.32
N SER A 198 -14.74 -13.65 -1.40
CA SER A 198 -14.17 -12.42 -0.83
C SER A 198 -12.90 -12.68 -0.03
N TYR A 199 -12.83 -13.81 0.67
CA TYR A 199 -11.66 -14.22 1.43
C TYR A 199 -10.48 -14.50 0.50
N VAL A 200 -10.68 -15.30 -0.56
CA VAL A 200 -9.61 -15.63 -1.53
C VAL A 200 -9.08 -14.38 -2.21
N MET A 201 -9.97 -13.45 -2.61
CA MET A 201 -9.55 -12.15 -3.15
C MET A 201 -8.68 -11.38 -2.16
N GLY A 202 -9.10 -11.32 -0.89
CA GLY A 202 -8.34 -10.61 0.14
C GLY A 202 -7.04 -11.29 0.53
N ALA A 203 -7.03 -12.62 0.61
CA ALA A 203 -5.86 -13.43 0.89
C ALA A 203 -4.79 -13.27 -0.20
N LEU A 204 -5.19 -13.34 -1.48
CA LEU A 204 -4.26 -13.13 -2.59
C LEU A 204 -3.71 -11.68 -2.59
N LEU A 205 -4.55 -10.69 -2.26
CA LEU A 205 -4.11 -9.30 -2.18
C LEU A 205 -3.08 -9.11 -1.06
N ILE A 206 -3.34 -9.65 0.13
CA ILE A 206 -2.41 -9.63 1.26
C ILE A 206 -1.12 -10.34 0.88
N PHE A 207 -1.20 -11.50 0.23
CA PHE A 207 -0.02 -12.24 -0.22
C PHE A 207 0.86 -11.37 -1.13
N VAL A 208 0.28 -10.74 -2.16
CA VAL A 208 1.01 -9.84 -3.07
C VAL A 208 1.61 -8.67 -2.31
N LYS A 209 0.87 -8.05 -1.38
CA LYS A 209 1.38 -6.95 -0.56
C LYS A 209 2.54 -7.37 0.33
N THR A 210 2.49 -8.58 0.91
CA THR A 210 3.55 -9.12 1.77
C THR A 210 4.84 -9.39 0.99
N ILE A 211 4.77 -10.08 -0.16
CA ILE A 211 5.97 -10.40 -0.95
C ILE A 211 6.58 -9.17 -1.63
N ALA A 212 5.77 -8.11 -1.82
CA ALA A 212 6.20 -6.83 -2.35
C ALA A 212 6.75 -5.90 -1.26
N GLU A 213 6.58 -6.24 0.02
CA GLU A 213 6.95 -5.37 1.13
C GLU A 213 8.46 -5.33 1.30
N PHE A 214 9.01 -4.13 1.47
CA PHE A 214 10.44 -3.91 1.68
C PHE A 214 10.74 -3.42 3.11
N GLY A 215 9.91 -2.54 3.66
CA GLY A 215 10.23 -1.80 4.89
C GLY A 215 10.46 -2.71 6.08
N THR A 216 9.47 -3.55 6.41
CA THR A 216 9.56 -4.46 7.56
C THR A 216 10.67 -5.52 7.41
N PRO A 217 10.87 -6.16 6.24
CA PRO A 217 12.04 -7.01 6.03
C PRO A 217 13.39 -6.29 6.16
N ALA A 218 13.51 -5.06 5.63
CA ALA A 218 14.74 -4.29 5.69
C ALA A 218 15.11 -3.88 7.13
N THR A 219 14.13 -3.64 7.99
CA THR A 219 14.34 -3.27 9.40
C THR A 219 14.35 -4.47 10.35
N PHE A 220 13.23 -5.19 10.46
CA PHE A 220 13.06 -6.31 11.40
C PHE A 220 13.68 -7.59 10.87
N GLY A 221 13.43 -7.90 9.59
CA GLY A 221 13.96 -9.10 8.94
C GLY A 221 15.50 -9.15 9.01
N ARG A 222 16.17 -8.03 8.71
CA ARG A 222 17.62 -7.90 8.85
C ARG A 222 18.13 -8.20 10.26
N ARG A 223 17.44 -7.73 11.31
CA ARG A 223 17.84 -7.99 12.71
C ARG A 223 17.76 -9.47 13.11
N ILE A 224 16.84 -10.21 12.50
CA ILE A 224 16.66 -11.65 12.78
C ILE A 224 17.36 -12.55 11.76
N GLY A 225 18.09 -11.97 10.79
CA GLY A 225 18.73 -12.71 9.70
C GLY A 225 17.74 -13.37 8.73
N PHE A 226 16.51 -12.87 8.63
CA PHE A 226 15.49 -13.39 7.73
C PHE A 226 15.40 -12.53 6.47
N HIS A 227 16.04 -13.02 5.41
CA HIS A 227 16.17 -12.34 4.13
C HIS A 227 15.07 -12.75 3.15
N VAL A 228 14.51 -11.77 2.44
CA VAL A 228 13.48 -11.93 1.41
C VAL A 228 13.93 -11.28 0.09
N LEU A 229 13.20 -11.53 -1.00
CA LEU A 229 13.55 -11.05 -2.34
C LEU A 229 13.71 -9.53 -2.38
N THR A 230 12.80 -8.78 -1.76
CA THR A 230 12.85 -7.31 -1.76
C THR A 230 14.09 -6.77 -1.05
N SER A 231 14.46 -7.33 0.10
CA SER A 231 15.66 -6.90 0.83
C SER A 231 16.96 -7.24 0.07
N GLU A 232 17.01 -8.38 -0.61
CA GLU A 232 18.22 -8.78 -1.36
C GLU A 232 18.34 -8.04 -2.70
N ILE A 233 17.24 -7.76 -3.40
CA ILE A 233 17.26 -6.89 -4.59
C ILE A 233 17.87 -5.54 -4.23
N HIS A 234 17.45 -4.93 -3.12
CA HIS A 234 18.01 -3.67 -2.62
C HIS A 234 19.50 -3.81 -2.30
N LYS A 235 19.90 -4.88 -1.62
CA LYS A 235 21.30 -5.11 -1.26
C LYS A 235 22.21 -5.16 -2.51
N PHE A 236 21.81 -5.86 -3.57
CA PHE A 236 22.60 -5.97 -4.80
C PHE A 236 22.80 -4.65 -5.56
N ILE A 237 21.91 -3.68 -5.38
CA ILE A 237 21.99 -2.37 -6.05
C ILE A 237 22.52 -1.25 -5.15
N SER A 238 22.53 -1.45 -3.83
CA SER A 238 22.96 -0.44 -2.86
C SER A 238 24.26 -0.78 -2.13
N SER A 239 24.74 -2.03 -2.20
CA SER A 239 25.99 -2.47 -1.55
C SER A 239 27.07 -2.74 -2.60
N TRP A 240 28.30 -2.30 -2.33
CA TRP A 240 29.43 -2.55 -3.23
C TRP A 240 29.98 -3.98 -3.05
N PRO A 241 30.32 -4.71 -4.13
CA PRO A 241 30.16 -4.34 -5.54
C PRO A 241 28.69 -4.43 -6.00
N ILE A 242 28.26 -3.44 -6.80
CA ILE A 242 26.91 -3.41 -7.36
C ILE A 242 26.77 -4.53 -8.40
N ASP A 243 25.71 -5.33 -8.27
CA ASP A 243 25.40 -6.46 -9.15
C ASP A 243 23.98 -6.31 -9.75
N PHE A 244 23.89 -5.59 -10.86
CA PHE A 244 22.64 -5.44 -11.62
C PHE A 244 22.13 -6.77 -12.18
N SER A 245 23.03 -7.73 -12.42
CA SER A 245 22.70 -9.03 -13.01
C SER A 245 21.88 -9.86 -12.02
N SER A 246 22.35 -10.00 -10.78
CA SER A 246 21.60 -10.66 -9.70
C SER A 246 20.32 -9.89 -9.33
N ALA A 247 20.37 -8.56 -9.28
CA ALA A 247 19.20 -7.73 -8.96
C ALA A 247 18.06 -7.88 -9.99
N THR A 248 18.39 -7.92 -11.29
CA THR A 248 17.42 -8.10 -12.37
C THR A 248 16.88 -9.52 -12.43
N ALA A 249 17.72 -10.54 -12.17
CA ALA A 249 17.29 -11.92 -12.02
C ALA A 249 16.23 -12.07 -10.90
N LEU A 250 16.53 -11.60 -9.67
CA LEU A 250 15.59 -11.65 -8.55
C LEU A 250 14.33 -10.81 -8.81
N SER A 251 14.48 -9.63 -9.43
CA SER A 251 13.35 -8.78 -9.80
C SER A 251 12.45 -9.44 -10.83
N SER A 252 13.00 -10.18 -11.79
CA SER A 252 12.23 -10.91 -12.80
C SER A 252 11.43 -12.08 -12.21
N LEU A 253 12.01 -12.80 -11.23
CA LEU A 253 11.32 -13.88 -10.50
C LEU A 253 10.16 -13.30 -9.68
N LEU A 254 10.41 -12.23 -8.94
CA LEU A 254 9.41 -11.57 -8.12
C LEU A 254 8.28 -10.98 -9.00
N LEU A 255 8.62 -10.32 -10.11
CA LEU A 255 7.66 -9.82 -11.10
C LEU A 255 6.78 -10.95 -11.65
N SER A 256 7.40 -12.06 -12.03
CA SER A 256 6.68 -13.23 -12.58
C SER A 256 5.72 -13.84 -11.56
N ALA A 257 6.14 -13.96 -10.30
CA ALA A 257 5.29 -14.43 -9.21
C ALA A 257 4.09 -13.50 -8.99
N CYS A 258 4.31 -12.18 -8.94
CA CYS A 258 3.23 -11.19 -8.79
C CYS A 258 2.26 -11.22 -9.98
N MET A 259 2.76 -11.31 -11.21
CA MET A 259 1.93 -11.41 -12.42
C MET A 259 1.10 -12.69 -12.46
N LEU A 260 1.66 -13.83 -12.04
CA LEU A 260 0.93 -15.08 -11.93
C LEU A 260 -0.22 -14.98 -10.93
N ILE A 261 0.04 -14.42 -9.75
CA ILE A 261 -0.97 -14.26 -8.69
C ILE A 261 -2.05 -13.28 -9.13
N TRP A 262 -1.66 -12.18 -9.78
CA TRP A 262 -2.61 -11.24 -10.35
C TRP A 262 -3.49 -11.90 -11.43
N TYR A 263 -2.90 -12.72 -12.30
CA TYR A 263 -3.67 -13.49 -13.29
C TYR A 263 -4.66 -14.44 -12.60
N MET A 264 -4.23 -15.16 -11.56
CA MET A 264 -5.12 -16.00 -10.75
C MET A 264 -6.26 -15.18 -10.12
N GLN A 265 -5.97 -14.02 -9.52
CA GLN A 265 -6.98 -13.11 -8.99
C GLN A 265 -7.99 -12.70 -10.06
N ASN A 266 -7.54 -12.33 -11.25
CA ASN A 266 -8.41 -11.89 -12.33
C ASN A 266 -9.31 -13.02 -12.85
N VAL A 267 -8.80 -14.24 -13.01
CA VAL A 267 -9.58 -15.42 -13.40
C VAL A 267 -10.62 -15.76 -12.34
N LEU A 268 -10.23 -15.76 -11.07
CA LEU A 268 -11.13 -16.04 -9.94
C LEU A 268 -12.21 -14.96 -9.82
N ASN A 269 -11.86 -13.68 -9.97
CA ASN A 269 -12.81 -12.57 -9.95
C ASN A 269 -13.86 -12.70 -11.05
N ARG A 270 -13.49 -13.17 -12.24
CA ARG A 270 -14.45 -13.38 -13.35
C ARG A 270 -15.38 -14.56 -13.09
N LYS A 271 -14.85 -15.65 -12.52
CA LYS A 271 -15.59 -16.91 -12.31
C LYS A 271 -16.50 -16.86 -11.07
N TYR A 272 -16.06 -16.17 -10.03
CA TYR A 272 -16.72 -16.10 -8.72
C TYR A 272 -17.18 -14.68 -8.39
N SER A 273 -17.39 -13.82 -9.40
CA SER A 273 -18.23 -12.63 -9.23
C SER A 273 -19.66 -13.12 -8.96
N TYR A 274 -19.90 -13.55 -7.72
CA TYR A 274 -21.22 -13.61 -7.19
C TYR A 274 -21.67 -12.16 -7.18
N ALA A 275 -22.34 -11.74 -8.25
CA ALA A 275 -23.38 -10.74 -8.12
C ALA A 275 -24.28 -11.32 -7.02
N MET A 276 -24.02 -10.93 -5.78
CA MET A 276 -25.00 -11.05 -4.72
C MET A 276 -26.13 -10.18 -5.23
N VAL A 277 -27.04 -10.81 -5.98
CA VAL A 277 -28.32 -10.25 -6.40
C VAL A 277 -29.05 -10.00 -5.09
N SER A 278 -28.68 -8.92 -4.43
CA SER A 278 -29.42 -8.34 -3.34
C SER A 278 -30.60 -7.69 -4.03
N GLY A 279 -31.68 -8.45 -4.16
CA GLY A 279 -32.99 -7.85 -4.29
C GLY A 279 -33.09 -6.75 -3.22
N LYS A 280 -33.51 -5.56 -3.63
CA LYS A 280 -33.64 -4.38 -2.76
C LYS A 280 -34.18 -4.81 -1.39
N GLY A 281 -33.38 -4.64 -0.33
CA GLY A 281 -33.85 -4.80 1.06
C GLY A 281 -33.31 -5.97 1.89
N VAL A 282 -32.09 -6.47 1.66
CA VAL A 282 -31.47 -7.43 2.59
C VAL A 282 -31.06 -6.72 3.90
N LYS A 283 -31.86 -6.86 4.96
CA LYS A 283 -31.46 -6.47 6.32
C LYS A 283 -30.58 -7.57 6.92
N SER A 284 -29.30 -7.29 7.16
CA SER A 284 -28.46 -8.15 8.00
C SER A 284 -28.94 -8.05 9.46
N LYS A 285 -29.35 -9.19 10.04
CA LYS A 285 -29.73 -9.26 11.46
C LYS A 285 -28.46 -9.33 12.32
N ARG A 286 -28.41 -8.50 13.36
CA ARG A 286 -27.34 -8.52 14.36
C ARG A 286 -27.74 -9.43 15.53
N TYR A 287 -26.83 -10.30 15.94
CA TYR A 287 -26.92 -11.08 17.16
C TYR A 287 -26.77 -10.16 18.38
N THR A 288 -27.72 -10.24 19.30
CA THR A 288 -27.61 -9.62 20.62
C THR A 288 -26.74 -10.50 21.50
N LEU A 289 -25.54 -10.03 21.84
CA LEU A 289 -24.61 -10.77 22.69
C LEU A 289 -25.07 -10.75 24.15
N SER A 290 -24.81 -11.85 24.87
CA SER A 290 -24.86 -11.84 26.33
C SER A 290 -23.80 -10.89 26.89
N ILE A 291 -23.95 -10.47 28.16
CA ILE A 291 -23.02 -9.53 28.80
C ILE A 291 -21.58 -10.08 28.75
N PHE A 292 -21.38 -11.36 29.10
CA PHE A 292 -20.06 -11.99 29.06
C PHE A 292 -19.45 -11.99 27.66
N THR A 293 -20.20 -12.44 26.64
CA THR A 293 -19.70 -12.48 25.26
C THR A 293 -19.42 -11.08 24.71
N ARG A 294 -20.21 -10.08 25.12
CA ARG A 294 -19.96 -8.67 24.78
C ARG A 294 -18.65 -8.17 25.39
N VAL A 295 -18.36 -8.51 26.65
CA VAL A 295 -17.08 -8.17 27.30
C VAL A 295 -15.91 -8.82 26.58
N VAL A 296 -16.00 -10.11 26.24
CA VAL A 296 -14.95 -10.81 25.47
C VAL A 296 -14.74 -10.18 24.09
N ALA A 297 -15.82 -9.82 23.39
CA ALA A 297 -15.72 -9.13 22.10
C ALA A 297 -15.02 -7.78 22.21
N TRP A 298 -15.33 -6.98 23.24
CA TRP A 298 -14.64 -5.72 23.49
C TRP A 298 -13.19 -5.90 23.91
N PHE A 299 -12.90 -6.90 24.74
CA PHE A 299 -11.52 -7.25 25.11
C PHE A 299 -10.69 -7.57 23.87
N TYR A 300 -11.24 -8.35 22.93
CA TYR A 300 -10.59 -8.63 21.65
C TYR A 300 -10.39 -7.35 20.81
N VAL A 301 -11.43 -6.52 20.65
CA VAL A 301 -11.35 -5.28 19.86
C VAL A 301 -10.31 -4.32 20.45
N ILE A 302 -10.35 -4.08 21.76
CA ILE A 302 -9.42 -3.19 22.45
C ILE A 302 -8.01 -3.77 22.44
N GLY A 303 -7.86 -5.06 22.72
CA GLY A 303 -6.57 -5.75 22.65
C GLY A 303 -5.93 -5.65 21.27
N LEU A 304 -6.71 -5.85 20.21
CA LEU A 304 -6.23 -5.69 18.84
C LEU A 304 -5.82 -4.24 18.53
N LEU A 305 -6.56 -3.24 19.02
CA LEU A 305 -6.19 -1.81 18.86
C LEU A 305 -4.90 -1.47 19.62
N ILE A 306 -4.74 -1.98 20.85
CA ILE A 306 -3.52 -1.79 21.64
C ILE A 306 -2.33 -2.41 20.90
N VAL A 307 -2.47 -3.62 20.40
CA VAL A 307 -1.38 -4.34 19.74
C VAL A 307 -1.06 -3.74 18.36
N SER A 308 -2.06 -3.38 17.55
CA SER A 308 -1.83 -2.85 16.20
C SER A 308 -1.46 -1.37 16.15
N ILE A 309 -1.97 -0.55 17.06
CA ILE A 309 -1.76 0.92 17.08
C ILE A 309 -1.02 1.34 18.33
N GLY A 310 -1.52 0.92 19.51
CA GLY A 310 -1.01 1.35 20.81
C GLY A 310 0.50 1.13 20.92
N ILE A 311 0.97 -0.10 20.72
CA ILE A 311 2.39 -0.48 20.85
C ILE A 311 3.31 0.33 19.91
N PRO A 312 3.12 0.31 18.57
CA PRO A 312 4.06 1.01 17.68
C PRO A 312 4.03 2.53 17.89
N TYR A 313 2.85 3.14 18.02
CA TYR A 313 2.74 4.60 18.19
C TYR A 313 3.28 5.06 19.54
N PHE A 314 2.97 4.34 20.63
CA PHE A 314 3.56 4.60 21.94
C PHE A 314 5.09 4.57 21.86
N SER A 315 5.65 3.53 21.26
CA SER A 315 7.10 3.35 21.20
C SER A 315 7.81 4.44 20.42
N ILE A 316 7.24 4.87 19.29
CA ILE A 316 7.79 5.95 18.48
C ILE A 316 7.69 7.29 19.22
N LEU A 317 6.52 7.58 19.81
CA LEU A 317 6.30 8.83 20.56
C LEU A 317 7.26 8.94 21.74
N ILE A 318 7.36 7.89 22.56
CA ILE A 318 8.27 7.90 23.72
C ILE A 318 9.73 7.97 23.27
N ALA A 319 10.12 7.21 22.24
CA ALA A 319 11.49 7.26 21.74
C ALA A 319 11.86 8.64 21.21
N SER A 320 10.93 9.33 20.53
CA SER A 320 11.15 10.70 20.04
C SER A 320 11.43 11.71 21.15
N LEU A 321 10.94 11.44 22.37
CA LEU A 321 11.12 12.29 23.54
C LEU A 321 12.23 11.77 24.46
N SER A 322 12.84 10.62 24.18
CA SER A 322 13.83 10.01 25.08
C SER A 322 15.24 10.53 24.82
N LYS A 323 15.95 10.97 25.87
CA LYS A 323 17.38 11.31 25.83
C LYS A 323 18.23 10.07 25.59
N LEU A 324 18.01 9.05 26.40
CA LEU A 324 18.75 7.78 26.37
C LEU A 324 17.80 6.62 26.07
N ARG A 325 18.13 5.87 25.01
CA ARG A 325 17.44 4.62 24.66
C ARG A 325 17.62 3.61 25.80
N GLY A 326 16.52 3.05 26.29
CA GLY A 326 16.54 2.09 27.41
C GLY A 326 16.72 2.73 28.79
N GLY A 327 16.83 4.06 28.90
CA GLY A 327 16.98 4.79 30.17
C GLY A 327 15.71 4.89 31.05
N GLY A 328 14.66 4.11 30.75
CA GLY A 328 13.40 4.13 31.49
C GLY A 328 12.45 5.29 31.15
N LEU A 329 11.22 5.19 31.66
CA LEU A 329 10.15 6.20 31.53
C LEU A 329 10.14 7.22 32.69
N HIS A 330 11.31 7.69 33.09
CA HIS A 330 11.43 8.69 34.15
C HIS A 330 11.48 10.10 33.57
N VAL A 331 10.95 11.08 34.32
CA VAL A 331 10.86 12.50 33.89
C VAL A 331 12.21 13.04 33.39
N ASN A 332 13.31 12.64 34.03
CA ASN A 332 14.66 13.10 33.70
C ASN A 332 15.16 12.62 32.32
N ASN A 333 14.58 11.54 31.78
CA ASN A 333 14.92 10.98 30.48
C ASN A 333 14.13 11.63 29.33
N PHE A 334 13.17 12.52 29.61
CA PHE A 334 12.43 13.22 28.57
C PHE A 334 13.13 14.52 28.12
N THR A 335 13.10 14.79 26.82
CA THR A 335 13.67 15.97 26.16
C THR A 335 12.90 16.35 24.90
N THR A 336 12.93 17.63 24.54
CA THR A 336 12.45 18.16 23.26
C THR A 336 13.59 18.50 22.29
N SER A 337 14.85 18.32 22.73
CA SER A 337 16.05 18.69 21.96
C SER A 337 16.10 18.06 20.56
N HIS A 338 15.54 16.87 20.39
CA HIS A 338 15.47 16.20 19.08
C HIS A 338 14.61 16.96 18.08
N TYR A 339 13.51 17.58 18.54
CA TYR A 339 12.65 18.41 17.71
C TYR A 339 13.32 19.76 17.40
N GLU A 340 14.03 20.34 18.37
CA GLU A 340 14.83 21.55 18.15
C GLU A 340 15.91 21.31 17.08
N ALA A 341 16.67 20.22 17.19
CA ALA A 341 17.65 19.80 16.19
C ALA A 341 17.00 19.58 14.81
N LEU A 342 15.81 18.95 14.79
CA LEU A 342 15.06 18.70 13.57
C LEU A 342 14.64 19.99 12.85
N PHE A 343 14.17 20.99 13.59
CA PHE A 343 13.63 22.25 13.03
C PHE A 343 14.63 23.40 13.01
N THR A 344 15.88 23.17 13.42
CA THR A 344 16.96 24.15 13.24
C THR A 344 17.17 24.44 11.76
N ILE A 345 17.26 25.73 11.41
CA ILE A 345 17.45 26.18 10.03
C ILE A 345 18.78 25.62 9.49
N GLY A 346 18.72 24.95 8.34
CA GLY A 346 19.87 24.29 7.72
C GLY A 346 20.22 22.92 8.32
N SER A 347 19.37 22.35 9.17
CA SER A 347 19.57 20.97 9.64
C SER A 347 19.24 19.97 8.52
N PRO A 348 19.94 18.82 8.45
CA PRO A 348 19.62 17.75 7.51
C PRO A 348 18.18 17.24 7.67
N GLY A 349 17.64 17.27 8.89
CA GLY A 349 16.26 16.88 9.17
C GLY A 349 15.24 17.82 8.54
N LEU A 350 15.43 19.14 8.67
CA LEU A 350 14.53 20.12 8.06
C LEU A 350 14.57 20.04 6.53
N GLU A 351 15.77 19.87 5.97
CA GLU A 351 15.95 19.67 4.53
C GLU A 351 15.26 18.38 4.05
N ALA A 352 15.39 17.29 4.79
CA ALA A 352 14.72 16.02 4.47
C ALA A 352 13.18 16.12 4.52
N LEU A 353 12.64 16.87 5.50
CA LEU A 353 11.20 17.19 5.55
C LEU A 353 10.76 18.00 4.34
N TRP A 354 11.54 19.02 3.98
CA TRP A 354 11.23 19.90 2.86
C TRP A 354 11.30 19.15 1.53
N ASN A 355 12.32 18.32 1.32
CA ASN A 355 12.48 17.48 0.14
C ASN A 355 11.31 16.52 0.00
N SER A 356 10.90 15.83 1.08
CA SER A 356 9.70 14.98 1.08
C SER A 356 8.46 15.75 0.65
N PHE A 357 8.21 16.91 1.26
CA PHE A 357 7.06 17.73 0.93
C PHE A 357 7.07 18.18 -0.53
N LEU A 358 8.20 18.70 -1.00
CA LEU A 358 8.37 19.22 -2.35
C LEU A 358 8.23 18.13 -3.42
N PHE A 359 8.93 17.00 -3.26
CA PHE A 359 8.87 15.88 -4.19
C PHE A 359 7.46 15.31 -4.29
N SER A 360 6.76 15.16 -3.15
CA SER A 360 5.38 14.69 -3.12
C SER A 360 4.39 15.67 -3.71
N LEU A 361 4.58 16.97 -3.49
CA LEU A 361 3.73 18.00 -4.06
C LEU A 361 3.83 18.03 -5.59
N ILE A 362 5.06 18.05 -6.11
CA ILE A 362 5.32 18.04 -7.56
C ILE A 362 4.81 16.73 -8.18
N THR A 363 5.10 15.59 -7.54
CA THR A 363 4.60 14.28 -7.96
C THR A 363 3.08 14.29 -8.08
N ALA A 364 2.37 14.74 -7.05
CA ALA A 364 0.91 14.74 -7.06
C ALA A 364 0.33 15.61 -8.18
N ILE A 365 0.94 16.76 -8.46
CA ILE A 365 0.53 17.64 -9.56
C ILE A 365 0.72 16.93 -10.91
N ILE A 366 1.91 16.36 -11.16
CA ILE A 366 2.23 15.68 -12.42
C ILE A 366 1.37 14.43 -12.61
N ALA A 367 1.26 13.60 -11.58
CA ALA A 367 0.44 12.39 -11.59
C ALA A 367 -1.04 12.70 -11.85
N VAL A 368 -1.54 13.84 -11.36
CA VAL A 368 -2.89 14.31 -11.66
C VAL A 368 -3.06 14.71 -13.11
N MET A 369 -2.13 15.49 -13.66
CA MET A 369 -2.18 15.89 -15.06
C MET A 369 -2.19 14.66 -15.99
N ILE A 370 -1.28 13.72 -15.75
CA ILE A 370 -1.19 12.47 -16.52
C ILE A 370 -2.41 11.60 -16.26
N GLY A 371 -2.80 11.41 -15.00
CA GLY A 371 -3.88 10.51 -14.62
C GLY A 371 -5.25 10.96 -15.12
N VAL A 372 -5.53 12.27 -15.13
CA VAL A 372 -6.72 12.83 -15.77
C VAL A 372 -6.70 12.58 -17.27
N PHE A 373 -5.56 12.82 -17.93
CA PHE A 373 -5.41 12.54 -19.36
C PHE A 373 -5.67 11.07 -19.70
N LEU A 374 -5.07 10.14 -18.94
CA LEU A 374 -5.29 8.70 -19.11
C LEU A 374 -6.75 8.29 -18.86
N ALA A 375 -7.35 8.78 -17.77
CA ALA A 375 -8.74 8.48 -17.42
C ALA A 375 -9.73 8.94 -18.50
N LEU A 376 -9.51 10.12 -19.09
CA LEU A 376 -10.31 10.64 -20.21
C LEU A 376 -10.15 9.79 -21.48
N MET A 377 -8.96 9.24 -21.73
CA MET A 377 -8.72 8.36 -22.88
C MET A 377 -9.38 6.98 -22.69
N ILE A 378 -9.34 6.41 -21.48
CA ILE A 378 -9.95 5.11 -21.15
C ILE A 378 -11.48 5.18 -21.24
N ARG A 379 -12.11 6.26 -20.76
CA ARG A 379 -13.56 6.53 -20.76
C ARG A 379 -14.44 5.40 -20.21
N LYS A 380 -14.77 4.39 -21.03
CA LYS A 380 -15.61 3.22 -20.66
C LYS A 380 -14.90 1.87 -20.86
N GLY A 381 -13.65 1.83 -21.34
CA GLY A 381 -12.90 0.58 -21.51
C GLY A 381 -13.52 -0.38 -22.54
N LYS A 382 -14.24 0.14 -23.54
CA LYS A 382 -14.94 -0.71 -24.53
C LYS A 382 -14.00 -1.14 -25.65
N ARG A 383 -13.13 -0.24 -26.10
CA ARG A 383 -12.17 -0.51 -27.19
C ARG A 383 -10.94 -1.26 -26.67
N SER A 384 -10.30 -2.04 -27.53
CA SER A 384 -9.07 -2.77 -27.16
C SER A 384 -7.98 -1.81 -26.65
N SER A 385 -7.74 -0.69 -27.33
CA SER A 385 -6.76 0.32 -26.90
C SER A 385 -7.07 0.91 -25.52
N GLU A 386 -8.35 1.12 -25.19
CA GLU A 386 -8.78 1.62 -23.88
C GLU A 386 -8.52 0.57 -22.79
N LYS A 387 -8.76 -0.72 -23.08
CA LYS A 387 -8.48 -1.83 -22.14
C LYS A 387 -6.99 -2.00 -21.89
N TRP A 388 -6.17 -1.94 -22.93
CA TRP A 388 -4.70 -2.00 -22.80
C TRP A 388 -4.17 -0.80 -22.02
N LEU A 389 -4.63 0.41 -22.32
CA LEU A 389 -4.23 1.61 -21.59
C LEU A 389 -4.60 1.51 -20.11
N ASP A 390 -5.80 1.01 -19.81
CA ASP A 390 -6.26 0.81 -18.44
C ASP A 390 -5.41 -0.23 -17.70
N MET A 391 -5.18 -1.39 -18.32
CA MET A 391 -4.37 -2.45 -17.75
C MET A 391 -2.94 -1.98 -17.49
N CYS A 392 -2.28 -1.39 -18.50
CA CYS A 392 -0.91 -0.91 -18.38
C CYS A 392 -0.78 0.25 -17.38
N GLY A 393 -1.74 1.18 -17.35
CA GLY A 393 -1.77 2.27 -16.38
C GLY A 393 -1.99 1.81 -14.93
N MET A 394 -2.53 0.61 -14.72
CA MET A 394 -2.72 0.01 -13.39
C MET A 394 -1.60 -0.95 -12.97
N LEU A 395 -0.68 -1.32 -13.87
CA LEU A 395 0.43 -2.22 -13.57
C LEU A 395 1.27 -1.82 -12.35
N PRO A 396 1.59 -0.53 -12.09
CA PRO A 396 2.38 -0.16 -10.92
C PRO A 396 1.76 -0.57 -9.58
N ASN A 397 0.44 -0.77 -9.50
CA ASN A 397 -0.21 -1.29 -8.28
C ASN A 397 -0.03 -2.80 -8.08
N MET A 398 0.29 -3.53 -9.14
CA MET A 398 0.39 -4.99 -9.18
C MET A 398 1.84 -5.47 -9.07
N VAL A 399 2.78 -4.61 -9.47
CA VAL A 399 4.21 -4.88 -9.43
C VAL A 399 4.81 -4.33 -8.13
N PRO A 400 5.73 -5.04 -7.47
CA PRO A 400 6.43 -4.52 -6.31
C PRO A 400 7.19 -3.23 -6.63
N GLY A 401 7.12 -2.24 -5.73
CA GLY A 401 7.75 -0.93 -5.94
C GLY A 401 9.23 -1.05 -6.27
N ILE A 402 9.96 -1.91 -5.55
CA ILE A 402 11.38 -2.15 -5.79
C ILE A 402 11.68 -2.65 -7.21
N VAL A 403 10.85 -3.55 -7.73
CA VAL A 403 10.99 -4.08 -9.11
C VAL A 403 10.77 -2.95 -10.11
N MET A 404 9.71 -2.14 -9.94
CA MET A 404 9.47 -0.99 -10.81
C MET A 404 10.66 -0.01 -10.80
N VAL A 405 11.21 0.27 -9.61
CA VAL A 405 12.34 1.19 -9.44
C VAL A 405 13.59 0.66 -10.12
N VAL A 406 13.92 -0.63 -9.99
CA VAL A 406 15.04 -1.27 -10.71
C VAL A 406 14.86 -1.13 -12.22
N GLY A 407 13.65 -1.35 -12.75
CA GLY A 407 13.36 -1.19 -14.17
C GLY A 407 13.54 0.25 -14.64
N LEU A 408 13.12 1.22 -13.83
CA LEU A 408 13.32 2.64 -14.12
C LEU A 408 14.80 3.02 -14.09
N ILE A 409 15.59 2.46 -13.16
CA ILE A 409 17.05 2.63 -13.12
C ILE A 409 17.66 2.12 -14.43
N LEU A 410 17.32 0.90 -14.87
CA LEU A 410 17.84 0.35 -16.14
C LEU A 410 17.46 1.22 -17.34
N PHE A 411 16.22 1.70 -17.39
CA PHE A 411 15.72 2.51 -18.50
C PHE A 411 16.44 3.86 -18.58
N TRP A 412 16.51 4.60 -17.46
CA TRP A 412 17.06 5.95 -17.43
C TRP A 412 18.60 6.00 -17.39
N ASN A 413 19.26 4.91 -16.99
CA ASN A 413 20.71 4.76 -17.05
C ASN A 413 21.17 4.10 -18.38
N SER A 414 20.26 3.85 -19.31
CA SER A 414 20.60 3.23 -20.59
C SER A 414 21.40 4.19 -21.49
N PRO A 415 22.45 3.73 -22.19
CA PRO A 415 23.21 4.56 -23.14
C PRO A 415 22.36 5.16 -24.28
N TYR A 416 21.21 4.55 -24.57
CA TYR A 416 20.30 5.00 -25.64
C TYR A 416 19.45 6.21 -25.23
N MET A 417 19.44 6.60 -23.96
CA MET A 417 18.65 7.73 -23.49
C MET A 417 19.41 9.04 -23.75
N PRO A 418 18.86 9.99 -24.54
CA PRO A 418 19.56 11.23 -24.87
C PRO A 418 19.73 12.18 -23.67
N LEU A 419 18.93 11.97 -22.62
CA LEU A 419 18.94 12.74 -21.38
C LEU A 419 18.96 11.77 -20.20
N SER A 420 20.11 11.66 -19.52
CA SER A 420 20.20 10.88 -18.28
C SER A 420 19.66 11.74 -17.13
N ILE A 421 18.49 11.36 -16.62
CA ILE A 421 17.97 11.91 -15.35
C ILE A 421 18.46 11.10 -14.15
N TYR A 422 19.24 10.02 -14.38
CA TYR A 422 19.77 9.18 -13.31
C TYR A 422 20.63 10.00 -12.33
N ASN A 423 20.56 9.68 -11.04
CA ASN A 423 21.27 10.41 -9.99
C ASN A 423 20.87 11.91 -9.89
N THR A 424 19.63 12.24 -10.23
CA THR A 424 19.06 13.60 -10.06
C THR A 424 17.72 13.57 -9.33
N PRO A 425 17.29 14.67 -8.67
CA PRO A 425 15.97 14.77 -8.06
C PRO A 425 14.81 14.54 -9.04
N VAL A 426 15.02 14.79 -10.33
CA VAL A 426 14.01 14.56 -11.38
C VAL A 426 13.67 13.07 -11.47
N MET A 427 14.64 12.18 -11.31
CA MET A 427 14.39 10.74 -11.31
C MET A 427 13.49 10.31 -10.15
N VAL A 428 13.65 10.92 -8.97
CA VAL A 428 12.80 10.65 -7.79
C VAL A 428 11.35 11.00 -8.11
N ILE A 429 11.12 12.20 -8.66
CA ILE A 429 9.79 12.70 -9.03
C ILE A 429 9.17 11.80 -10.11
N VAL A 430 9.91 11.46 -11.17
CA VAL A 430 9.41 10.56 -12.23
C VAL A 430 9.06 9.19 -11.64
N THR A 431 9.91 8.63 -10.78
CA THR A 431 9.67 7.34 -10.13
C THR A 431 8.42 7.37 -9.27
N TYR A 432 8.24 8.42 -8.48
CA TYR A 432 7.05 8.60 -7.66
C TYR A 432 5.80 8.74 -8.52
N VAL A 433 5.86 9.50 -9.61
CA VAL A 433 4.75 9.62 -10.57
C VAL A 433 4.37 8.24 -11.08
N VAL A 434 5.33 7.41 -11.51
CA VAL A 434 5.06 6.06 -12.01
C VAL A 434 4.41 5.18 -10.95
N LEU A 435 4.94 5.16 -9.73
CA LEU A 435 4.43 4.32 -8.65
C LEU A 435 3.01 4.71 -8.22
N PHE A 436 2.70 6.02 -8.20
CA PHE A 436 1.45 6.52 -7.63
C PHE A 436 0.41 6.97 -8.66
N LEU A 437 0.74 7.00 -9.95
CA LEU A 437 -0.20 7.28 -11.05
C LEU A 437 -1.49 6.46 -10.99
N PRO A 438 -1.48 5.15 -10.66
CA PRO A 438 -2.70 4.35 -10.63
C PRO A 438 -3.76 4.88 -9.66
N TYR A 439 -3.36 5.49 -8.55
CA TYR A 439 -4.29 6.07 -7.58
C TYR A 439 -5.09 7.20 -8.23
N THR A 440 -4.39 8.16 -8.85
CA THR A 440 -5.08 9.26 -9.55
C THR A 440 -5.99 8.73 -10.66
N VAL A 441 -5.51 7.81 -11.49
CA VAL A 441 -6.33 7.22 -12.56
C VAL A 441 -7.61 6.60 -12.00
N GLN A 442 -7.54 5.85 -10.89
CA GLN A 442 -8.71 5.24 -10.27
C GLN A 442 -9.72 6.25 -9.73
N TYR A 443 -9.27 7.27 -9.00
CA TYR A 443 -10.17 8.30 -8.44
C TYR A 443 -10.88 9.10 -9.54
N VAL A 444 -10.14 9.51 -10.58
CA VAL A 444 -10.73 10.25 -11.70
C VAL A 444 -11.68 9.38 -12.52
N LYS A 445 -11.32 8.11 -12.78
CA LYS A 445 -12.22 7.15 -13.45
C LYS A 445 -13.49 6.90 -12.65
N ALA A 446 -13.40 6.78 -11.33
CA ALA A 446 -14.56 6.58 -10.47
C ALA A 446 -15.54 7.76 -10.58
N SER A 447 -15.04 9.00 -10.60
CA SER A 447 -15.88 10.19 -10.83
C SER A 447 -16.42 10.27 -12.25
N LEU A 448 -15.60 9.98 -13.27
CA LEU A 448 -16.06 9.93 -14.66
C LEU A 448 -17.17 8.90 -14.87
N GLY A 449 -17.09 7.75 -14.20
CA GLY A 449 -18.09 6.68 -14.29
C GLY A 449 -19.46 7.04 -13.70
N GLN A 450 -19.55 8.09 -12.88
CA GLN A 450 -20.80 8.60 -12.31
C GLN A 450 -21.51 9.61 -13.23
N ILE A 451 -20.83 10.12 -14.26
CA ILE A 451 -21.41 11.08 -15.20
C ILE A 451 -22.25 10.34 -16.23
N ASP A 452 -23.54 10.69 -16.33
CA ASP A 452 -24.43 10.13 -17.32
C ASP A 452 -24.10 10.64 -18.74
N ASP A 453 -24.17 9.75 -19.74
CA ASP A 453 -23.87 10.11 -21.13
C ASP A 453 -24.85 11.18 -21.66
N SER A 454 -26.07 11.27 -21.11
CA SER A 454 -27.08 12.27 -21.47
C SER A 454 -26.60 13.71 -21.26
N LEU A 455 -25.80 13.99 -20.22
CA LEU A 455 -25.24 15.32 -19.99
C LEU A 455 -24.25 15.72 -21.10
N VAL A 456 -23.44 14.77 -21.55
CA VAL A 456 -22.49 14.97 -22.66
C VAL A 456 -23.22 15.12 -23.98
N GLN A 457 -24.28 14.33 -24.19
CA GLN A 457 -25.14 14.41 -25.39
C GLN A 457 -25.89 15.74 -25.46
N ALA A 458 -26.46 16.21 -24.35
CA ALA A 458 -27.12 17.51 -24.26
C ALA A 458 -26.15 18.65 -24.62
N GLY A 459 -24.94 18.65 -24.05
CA GLY A 459 -23.92 19.64 -24.40
C GLY A 459 -23.49 19.59 -25.88
N SER A 460 -23.53 18.41 -26.49
CA SER A 460 -23.22 18.21 -27.91
C SER A 460 -24.28 18.82 -28.84
N ILE A 461 -25.55 18.80 -28.43
CA ILE A 461 -26.66 19.40 -29.18
C ILE A 461 -26.55 20.93 -29.18
N PHE A 462 -26.23 21.55 -28.03
CA PHE A 462 -26.21 23.01 -27.89
C PHE A 462 -24.95 23.70 -28.41
N SER A 463 -23.75 23.10 -28.23
CA SER A 463 -22.48 23.80 -28.51
C SER A 463 -21.64 23.17 -29.62
N GLY A 464 -21.82 21.88 -29.94
CA GLY A 464 -20.99 21.15 -30.92
C GLY A 464 -19.48 21.07 -30.60
N ASN A 465 -18.97 21.81 -29.60
CA ASN A 465 -17.55 21.93 -29.27
C ASN A 465 -17.16 21.08 -28.05
N TYR A 466 -16.29 20.09 -28.27
CA TYR A 466 -15.78 19.21 -27.22
C TYR A 466 -15.05 19.96 -26.09
N MET A 467 -14.30 21.01 -26.40
CA MET A 467 -13.58 21.78 -25.38
C MET A 467 -14.54 22.55 -24.47
N TYR A 468 -15.67 23.00 -25.02
CA TYR A 468 -16.74 23.60 -24.24
C TYR A 468 -17.37 22.58 -23.30
N ILE A 469 -17.78 21.41 -23.82
CA ILE A 469 -18.35 20.31 -23.03
C ILE A 469 -17.37 19.87 -21.93
N PHE A 470 -16.09 19.72 -22.26
CA PHE A 470 -15.07 19.37 -21.29
C PHE A 470 -14.96 20.42 -20.18
N ARG A 471 -14.75 21.70 -20.51
CA ARG A 471 -14.51 22.74 -19.50
C ARG A 471 -15.74 23.09 -18.66
N LYS A 472 -16.94 23.03 -19.24
CA LYS A 472 -18.19 23.48 -18.59
C LYS A 472 -19.02 22.35 -17.98
N ILE A 473 -18.88 21.12 -18.46
CA ILE A 473 -19.66 19.97 -17.97
C ILE A 473 -18.76 18.94 -17.31
N ILE A 474 -17.82 18.35 -18.06
CA ILE A 474 -17.03 17.21 -17.55
C ILE A 474 -16.09 17.64 -16.42
N LEU A 475 -15.26 18.66 -16.65
CA LEU A 475 -14.22 19.10 -15.73
C LEU A 475 -14.80 19.46 -14.35
N PRO A 476 -15.84 20.31 -14.22
CA PRO A 476 -16.46 20.62 -12.93
C PRO A 476 -16.96 19.39 -12.17
N LEU A 477 -17.52 18.41 -12.89
CA LEU A 477 -18.05 17.18 -12.31
C LEU A 477 -16.94 16.21 -11.86
N ILE A 478 -15.76 16.22 -12.50
CA ILE A 478 -14.63 15.37 -12.11
C ILE A 478 -13.65 16.03 -11.15
N ILE A 479 -13.70 17.36 -10.93
CA ILE A 479 -12.85 18.07 -9.96
C ILE A 479 -12.81 17.38 -8.59
N PRO A 480 -13.92 16.87 -8.01
CA PRO A 480 -13.87 16.12 -6.77
C PRO A 480 -12.97 14.88 -6.83
N GLY A 481 -13.06 14.09 -7.90
CA GLY A 481 -12.19 12.94 -8.13
C GLY A 481 -10.73 13.34 -8.40
N ILE A 482 -10.51 14.46 -9.08
CA ILE A 482 -9.18 15.03 -9.30
C ILE A 482 -8.52 15.39 -7.97
N LEU A 483 -9.24 16.11 -7.11
CA LEU A 483 -8.73 16.53 -5.79
C LEU A 483 -8.49 15.33 -4.87
N ALA A 484 -9.37 14.33 -4.87
CA ALA A 484 -9.18 13.09 -4.12
C ALA A 484 -7.94 12.32 -4.63
N GLY A 485 -7.78 12.20 -5.95
CA GLY A 485 -6.61 11.55 -6.57
C GLY A 485 -5.30 12.29 -6.28
N TRP A 486 -5.30 13.62 -6.39
CA TRP A 486 -4.16 14.48 -6.03
C TRP A 486 -3.75 14.23 -4.58
N ALA A 487 -4.71 14.31 -3.67
CA ALA A 487 -4.41 14.29 -2.27
C ALA A 487 -3.99 12.91 -1.76
N MET A 488 -4.59 11.84 -2.29
CA MET A 488 -4.14 10.47 -2.03
C MET A 488 -2.72 10.25 -2.56
N THR A 489 -2.41 10.73 -3.77
CA THR A 489 -1.05 10.63 -4.34
C THR A 489 -0.02 11.38 -3.49
N PHE A 490 -0.32 12.61 -3.08
CA PHE A 490 0.52 13.39 -2.16
C PHE A 490 0.74 12.66 -0.83
N THR A 491 -0.35 12.18 -0.24
CA THR A 491 -0.39 11.55 1.07
C THR A 491 0.37 10.23 1.13
N ILE A 492 0.41 9.46 0.04
CA ILE A 492 1.18 8.21 -0.02
C ILE A 492 2.64 8.49 -0.40
N SER A 493 2.89 9.39 -1.35
CA SER A 493 4.26 9.67 -1.80
C SER A 493 5.15 10.31 -0.74
N ILE A 494 4.60 11.09 0.20
CA ILE A 494 5.41 11.80 1.23
C ILE A 494 6.05 10.85 2.24
N ARG A 495 5.56 9.62 2.32
CA ARG A 495 6.07 8.56 3.18
C ARG A 495 6.74 7.43 2.40
N GLU A 496 7.05 7.67 1.13
CA GLU A 496 7.65 6.67 0.26
C GLU A 496 9.13 6.46 0.61
N LEU A 497 9.48 5.22 0.94
CA LEU A 497 10.84 4.83 1.35
C LEU A 497 11.61 4.12 0.22
N VAL A 498 10.96 3.16 -0.45
CA VAL A 498 11.66 2.18 -1.31
C VAL A 498 12.25 2.86 -2.52
N ALA A 499 11.46 3.67 -3.21
CA ALA A 499 11.96 4.43 -4.35
C ALA A 499 13.06 5.39 -3.93
N SER A 500 12.87 6.13 -2.84
CA SER A 500 13.85 7.09 -2.32
C SER A 500 15.21 6.44 -2.05
N LEU A 501 15.27 5.31 -1.34
CA LEU A 501 16.53 4.64 -1.02
C LEU A 501 17.35 4.21 -2.26
N LEU A 502 16.68 4.02 -3.40
CA LEU A 502 17.30 3.45 -4.60
C LEU A 502 17.68 4.48 -5.66
N VAL A 503 16.98 5.62 -5.69
CA VAL A 503 17.15 6.62 -6.77
C VAL A 503 17.55 8.00 -6.28
N LEU A 504 17.54 8.25 -4.97
CA LEU A 504 18.02 9.53 -4.43
C LEU A 504 19.51 9.68 -4.70
N PRO A 505 19.96 10.89 -5.11
CA PRO A 505 21.37 11.22 -5.08
C PRO A 505 21.91 11.15 -3.65
N PRO A 506 23.20 10.77 -3.45
CA PRO A 506 23.79 10.62 -2.12
C PRO A 506 23.71 11.85 -1.21
N SER A 507 23.56 13.05 -1.78
CA SER A 507 23.47 14.32 -1.04
C SER A 507 22.05 14.75 -0.68
N VAL A 508 21.03 13.97 -1.04
CA VAL A 508 19.62 14.33 -0.86
C VAL A 508 18.93 13.26 -0.03
N GLU A 509 18.31 13.69 1.07
CA GLU A 509 17.48 12.82 1.89
C GLU A 509 16.01 13.25 1.82
N THR A 510 15.12 12.28 1.98
CA THR A 510 13.71 12.49 2.29
C THR A 510 13.47 12.13 3.75
N SER A 511 12.38 12.60 4.33
CA SER A 511 11.97 12.22 5.69
C SER A 511 12.00 10.70 5.91
N ALA A 512 11.58 9.91 4.91
CA ALA A 512 11.61 8.45 5.00
C ALA A 512 13.03 7.88 5.07
N THR A 513 13.94 8.33 4.19
CA THR A 513 15.34 7.86 4.20
C THR A 513 16.10 8.37 5.41
N PHE A 514 15.80 9.59 5.87
CA PHE A 514 16.34 10.13 7.12
C PHE A 514 15.95 9.26 8.32
N ILE A 515 14.65 8.93 8.48
CA ILE A 515 14.19 8.03 9.56
C ILE A 515 14.93 6.69 9.49
N PHE A 516 15.06 6.12 8.29
CA PHE A 516 15.74 4.85 8.09
C PHE A 516 17.23 4.93 8.44
N ALA A 517 17.93 5.95 7.95
CA ALA A 517 19.36 6.17 8.19
C ALA A 517 19.65 6.39 9.68
N GLN A 518 18.91 7.28 10.35
CA GLN A 518 19.08 7.54 11.78
C GLN A 518 18.79 6.29 12.62
N PHE A 519 17.82 5.47 12.21
CA PHE A 519 17.54 4.21 12.91
C PHE A 519 18.67 3.19 12.79
N GLU A 520 19.26 3.05 11.59
CA GLU A 520 20.37 2.13 11.33
C GLU A 520 21.69 2.62 11.97
N GLN A 521 21.90 3.94 12.04
CA GLN A 521 23.08 4.55 12.66
C GLN A 521 23.04 4.56 14.20
N GLY A 522 21.90 4.24 14.81
CA GLY A 522 21.73 4.17 16.26
C GLY A 522 21.16 5.44 16.90
N GLU A 523 21.07 6.54 16.16
CA GLU A 523 20.44 7.82 16.51
C GLU A 523 18.90 7.73 16.43
N VAL A 524 18.33 6.75 17.12
CA VAL A 524 16.91 6.41 16.96
C VAL A 524 15.98 7.53 17.41
N SER A 525 16.32 8.30 18.45
CA SER A 525 15.41 9.31 19.00
C SER A 525 15.10 10.43 18.00
N ILE A 526 16.10 10.96 17.29
CA ILE A 526 15.87 11.98 16.24
C ILE A 526 15.14 11.39 15.03
N GLY A 527 15.45 10.15 14.64
CA GLY A 527 14.70 9.43 13.61
C GLY A 527 13.23 9.24 14.00
N MET A 528 12.94 8.92 15.26
CA MET A 528 11.57 8.78 15.74
C MET A 528 10.86 10.13 15.85
N ALA A 529 11.55 11.22 16.19
CA ALA A 529 10.98 12.57 16.11
C ALA A 529 10.54 12.93 14.68
N MET A 530 11.39 12.65 13.69
CA MET A 530 11.04 12.76 12.27
C MET A 530 9.82 11.89 11.91
N ALA A 531 9.74 10.67 12.43
CA ALA A 531 8.61 9.77 12.22
C ALA A 531 7.31 10.32 12.80
N VAL A 532 7.33 10.87 14.03
CA VAL A 532 6.18 11.52 14.65
C VAL A 532 5.69 12.70 13.80
N VAL A 533 6.60 13.57 13.38
CA VAL A 533 6.25 14.73 12.52
C VAL A 533 5.65 14.26 11.19
N SER A 534 6.29 13.31 10.52
CA SER A 534 5.83 12.79 9.22
C SER A 534 4.47 12.09 9.31
N VAL A 535 4.25 11.27 10.34
CA VAL A 535 2.95 10.61 10.59
C VAL A 535 1.89 11.62 10.99
N GLY A 536 2.25 12.64 11.78
CA GLY A 536 1.35 13.73 12.16
C GLY A 536 0.88 14.54 10.95
N LEU A 537 1.81 14.97 10.09
CA LEU A 537 1.51 15.72 8.86
C LEU A 537 0.59 14.91 7.92
N THR A 538 0.92 13.64 7.67
CA THR A 538 0.10 12.78 6.80
C THR A 538 -1.30 12.54 7.36
N THR A 539 -1.41 12.36 8.69
CA THR A 539 -2.70 12.18 9.36
C THR A 539 -3.54 13.46 9.25
N LEU A 540 -2.93 14.63 9.47
CA LEU A 540 -3.61 15.92 9.32
C LEU A 540 -4.13 16.13 7.89
N CYS A 541 -3.31 15.84 6.88
CA CYS A 541 -3.74 15.89 5.48
C CYS A 541 -4.95 14.99 5.21
N LEU A 542 -4.93 13.75 5.68
CA LEU A 542 -6.06 12.82 5.54
C LEU A 542 -7.34 13.32 6.20
N LEU A 543 -7.23 13.87 7.42
CA LEU A 543 -8.38 14.43 8.13
C LEU A 543 -8.99 15.64 7.41
N LEU A 544 -8.14 16.52 6.88
CA LEU A 544 -8.59 17.66 6.09
C LEU A 544 -9.34 17.21 4.83
N LEU A 545 -8.84 16.17 4.15
CA LEU A 545 -9.52 15.61 2.97
C LEU A 545 -10.87 15.02 3.32
N GLN A 546 -10.95 14.21 4.38
CA GLN A 546 -12.21 13.64 4.82
C GLN A 546 -13.23 14.72 5.17
N HIS A 547 -12.79 15.79 5.84
CA HIS A 547 -13.65 16.94 6.17
C HIS A 547 -14.18 17.64 4.92
N MET A 548 -13.33 17.86 3.91
CA MET A 548 -13.73 18.46 2.64
C MET A 548 -14.73 17.58 1.87
N GLU A 549 -14.54 16.26 1.87
CA GLU A 549 -15.46 15.30 1.24
C GLU A 549 -16.82 15.26 1.95
N GLN A 550 -16.83 15.27 3.29
CA GLN A 550 -18.06 15.25 4.08
C GLN A 550 -18.88 16.53 3.88
N LYS A 551 -18.25 17.70 3.89
CA LYS A 551 -18.94 18.98 3.60
C LYS A 551 -19.61 18.98 2.23
N ARG A 552 -19.00 18.36 1.23
CA ARG A 552 -19.60 18.27 -0.12
C ARG A 552 -20.80 17.33 -0.17
N LYS A 553 -20.75 16.20 0.56
CA LYS A 553 -21.89 15.27 0.66
C LYS A 553 -23.07 15.82 1.46
N GLY A 554 -22.86 16.83 2.31
CA GLY A 554 -23.94 17.51 3.04
C GLY A 554 -24.57 18.69 2.30
N VAL A 555 -24.09 19.03 1.10
CA VAL A 555 -24.59 20.14 0.25
C VAL A 555 -25.31 19.61 -1.00
N ALA A 556 -25.26 18.30 -1.24
CA ALA A 556 -26.05 17.57 -2.24
C ALA A 556 -27.17 16.80 -1.54
#